data_AF-A0A382RSM2-F1
#
_entry.id   AF-A0A382RSM2-F1
#
_cell.length_a   1.000
_cell.length_b   1.000
_cell.length_c   1.000
_cell.angle_alpha   90.00
_cell.angle_beta   90.00
_cell.angle_gamma   90.00
#
_symmetry.space_group_name_H-M   'P 1'
#
loop_
_entity.id
_entity.type
_entity.pdbx_description
1 polymer ?
#
loop_
_entity_poly.entity_id
_entity_poly.type
_entity_poly.pdbx_seq_one_letter_code
_entity_poly.pdbx_strand_id
1 'polypeptide(L)' 'VTAILGISAFYHDSAATIVLDGKIVAAAQEERFTRIKHDSSFPNNAVEFVLKFSNLKLSDVDHIVFYEKPFLKFERL' A
#
# COMPACT_ATOMS: atom_id res chain seq x y z
N VAL A 1 -12.51 15.30 0.84
CA VAL A 1 -11.11 14.83 0.82
C VAL A 1 -11.13 13.55 0.01
N THR A 2 -10.33 13.46 -1.03
CA THR A 2 -10.14 12.23 -1.80
C THR A 2 -9.00 11.45 -1.17
N ALA A 3 -9.28 10.24 -0.70
CA ALA A 3 -8.32 9.36 -0.05
C ALA A 3 -7.94 8.18 -0.97
N ILE A 4 -6.65 8.06 -1.27
CA ILE A 4 -6.12 7.01 -2.16
C ILE A 4 -5.10 6.18 -1.39
N LEU A 5 -5.34 4.88 -1.29
CA LEU A 5 -4.40 3.89 -0.74
C LEU A 5 -3.61 3.24 -1.88
N GLY A 6 -2.30 3.50 -1.92
CA GLY A 6 -1.38 2.83 -2.83
C GLY A 6 -0.77 1.58 -2.19
N ILE A 7 -0.71 0.49 -2.95
CA ILE A 7 -0.18 -0.81 -2.52
C ILE A 7 0.92 -1.28 -3.48
N SER A 8 2.05 -1.70 -2.91
CA SER A 8 3.12 -2.47 -3.56
C SER A 8 3.25 -3.84 -2.87
N ALA A 9 3.22 -4.93 -3.63
CA ALA A 9 3.31 -6.30 -3.10
C ALA A 9 3.70 -7.32 -4.21
N PHE A 10 4.11 -8.51 -3.81
CA PHE A 10 4.26 -9.73 -4.64
C PHE A 10 5.35 -9.71 -5.73
N TYR A 11 6.40 -8.88 -5.58
CA TYR A 11 7.55 -8.94 -6.50
C TYR A 11 8.84 -8.36 -5.89
N HIS A 12 8.74 -7.15 -5.31
CA HIS A 12 9.82 -6.44 -4.63
C HIS A 12 9.43 -6.15 -3.17
N ASP A 13 10.05 -5.14 -2.57
CA ASP A 13 9.67 -4.60 -1.28
C ASP A 13 8.20 -4.18 -1.28
N SER A 14 7.44 -4.84 -0.41
CA SER A 14 6.06 -4.50 -0.16
C SER A 14 5.95 -3.23 0.70
N ALA A 15 4.96 -2.41 0.38
CA ALA A 15 4.79 -1.10 0.98
C ALA A 15 3.36 -0.60 0.80
N ALA A 16 2.98 0.37 1.64
CA ALA A 16 1.71 1.10 1.51
C ALA A 16 1.93 2.61 1.58
N THR A 17 1.04 3.37 0.95
CA THR A 17 1.03 4.84 0.98
C THR A 17 -0.41 5.35 1.04
N ILE A 18 -0.65 6.43 1.79
CA ILE A 18 -1.93 7.14 1.79
C ILE A 18 -1.73 8.56 1.22
N VAL A 19 -2.54 8.89 0.20
CA VAL A 19 -2.55 10.20 -0.44
C VAL A 19 -3.90 10.87 -0.19
N LEU A 20 -3.88 12.09 0.35
CA LEU A 20 -5.08 12.90 0.59
C LEU A 20 -5.02 14.14 -0.29
N ASP A 21 -6.02 14.32 -1.16
CA ASP A 21 -6.14 15.48 -2.07
C ASP A 21 -4.82 15.79 -2.82
N GLY A 22 -4.17 14.74 -3.33
CA GLY A 22 -2.92 14.83 -4.10
C GLY A 22 -1.64 14.97 -3.26
N LYS A 23 -1.73 14.95 -1.92
CA LYS A 23 -0.57 15.03 -1.02
C LYS A 23 -0.29 13.69 -0.35
N ILE A 24 0.97 13.26 -0.36
CA ILE A 24 1.41 12.08 0.38
C ILE A 24 1.37 12.41 1.89
N VAL A 25 0.55 11.71 2.64
CA VAL A 25 0.40 11.90 4.10
C VAL A 25 1.25 10.90 4.86
N ALA A 26 1.31 9.64 4.41
CA ALA A 26 2.20 8.63 4.98
C ALA A 26 2.59 7.59 3.93
N ALA A 27 3.79 7.04 4.09
CA ALA A 27 4.29 5.90 3.33
C ALA A 27 5.16 5.03 4.23
N ALA A 28 5.03 3.71 4.12
CA ALA A 28 5.83 2.77 4.92
C ALA A 28 6.14 1.50 4.14
N GLN A 29 7.33 0.94 4.38
CA GLN A 29 7.75 -0.35 3.86
C GLN A 29 7.49 -1.46 4.89
N GLU A 30 6.99 -2.60 4.42
CA GLU A 30 6.59 -3.73 5.28
C GLU A 30 7.78 -4.30 6.06
N GLU A 31 8.97 -4.34 5.45
CA GLU A 31 10.20 -4.86 6.08
C GLU A 31 10.60 -4.14 7.37
N ARG A 32 10.12 -2.89 7.58
CA ARG A 32 10.34 -2.15 8.83
C ARG A 32 9.58 -2.78 10.00
N PHE A 33 8.44 -3.40 9.72
CA PHE A 33 7.58 -4.08 10.69
C PHE A 33 7.90 -5.57 10.79
N THR A 34 8.01 -6.28 9.66
CA THR A 34 8.23 -7.73 9.64
C THR A 34 9.67 -8.11 9.95
N ARG A 35 10.61 -7.19 9.78
CA ARG A 35 12.06 -7.41 9.92
C ARG A 35 12.62 -8.43 8.92
N ILE A 36 11.84 -8.76 7.90
CA ILE A 36 12.25 -9.58 6.76
C ILE A 36 12.70 -8.61 5.68
N LYS A 37 14.00 -8.63 5.33
CA LYS A 37 14.54 -7.74 4.31
C LYS A 37 13.92 -8.05 2.95
N HIS A 38 13.47 -7.01 2.25
CA HIS A 38 12.76 -7.10 0.97
C HIS A 38 11.51 -7.99 1.03
N ASP A 39 10.75 -7.88 2.14
CA ASP A 39 9.50 -8.61 2.29
C ASP A 39 8.55 -8.29 1.13
N SER A 40 8.26 -9.31 0.32
CA SER A 40 7.40 -9.21 -0.86
C SER A 40 5.97 -9.69 -0.60
N SER A 41 5.64 -10.03 0.64
CA SER A 41 4.28 -10.43 1.01
C SER A 41 3.29 -9.26 0.89
N PHE A 42 2.03 -9.49 1.25
CA PHE A 42 1.06 -8.41 1.28
C PHE A 42 1.37 -7.45 2.46
N PRO A 43 1.40 -6.12 2.24
CA PRO A 43 1.90 -5.16 3.22
C PRO A 43 0.87 -4.83 4.31
N ASN A 44 0.49 -5.83 5.13
CA ASN A 44 -0.53 -5.69 6.17
C ASN A 44 -0.18 -4.60 7.18
N ASN A 45 1.06 -4.62 7.69
CA ASN A 45 1.48 -3.70 8.73
C ASN A 45 1.61 -2.27 8.19
N ALA A 46 2.13 -2.12 6.97
CA ALA A 46 2.23 -0.81 6.34
C ALA A 46 0.85 -0.21 6.03
N VAL A 47 -0.12 -1.02 5.56
CA VAL A 47 -1.51 -0.56 5.34
C VAL A 47 -2.13 -0.08 6.65
N GLU A 48 -2.02 -0.88 7.71
CA GLU A 48 -2.53 -0.49 9.03
C GLU A 48 -1.87 0.80 9.53
N PHE A 49 -0.55 0.91 9.37
CA PHE A 49 0.21 2.10 9.78
C PHE A 49 -0.27 3.36 9.06
N VAL A 50 -0.39 3.35 7.72
CA VAL A 50 -0.75 4.56 6.97
C VAL A 50 -2.19 5.00 7.24
N LEU A 51 -3.11 4.06 7.45
CA LEU A 51 -4.50 4.36 7.84
C LEU A 51 -4.55 4.96 9.25
N LYS A 52 -3.85 4.34 10.21
CA LYS A 52 -3.77 4.86 11.58
C LYS A 52 -3.11 6.23 11.66
N PHE A 53 -2.02 6.45 10.91
CA PHE A 53 -1.32 7.74 10.86
C PHE A 53 -2.19 8.86 10.29
N SER A 54 -3.03 8.54 9.30
CA SER A 54 -3.98 9.49 8.69
C SER A 54 -5.31 9.59 9.43
N ASN A 55 -5.50 8.85 10.53
CA ASN A 55 -6.75 8.74 11.28
C ASN A 55 -7.96 8.36 10.40
N LEU A 56 -7.72 7.44 9.45
CA LEU A 56 -8.73 6.91 8.53
C LEU A 56 -9.03 5.44 8.82
N LYS A 57 -10.25 5.03 8.53
CA LYS A 57 -10.62 3.62 8.37
C LYS A 57 -10.53 3.25 6.90
N LEU A 58 -10.44 1.94 6.62
CA LEU A 58 -10.50 1.45 5.24
C LEU A 58 -11.80 1.87 4.52
N SER A 59 -12.91 2.02 5.25
CA SER A 59 -14.19 2.51 4.72
C SER A 59 -14.15 3.96 4.22
N ASP A 60 -13.14 4.72 4.62
CA ASP A 60 -12.99 6.13 4.27
C ASP A 60 -12.08 6.31 3.04
N VAL A 61 -11.55 5.21 2.48
CA VAL A 61 -10.68 5.20 1.30
C VAL A 61 -11.54 5.12 0.04
N ASP A 62 -11.41 6.12 -0.83
CA ASP A 62 -12.16 6.19 -2.09
C ASP A 62 -11.59 5.23 -3.15
N HIS A 63 -10.25 5.09 -3.17
CA HIS A 63 -9.55 4.31 -4.19
C HIS A 63 -8.40 3.50 -3.59
N ILE A 64 -8.30 2.24 -4.03
CA ILE A 64 -7.14 1.39 -3.77
C ILE A 64 -6.43 1.14 -5.10
N VAL A 65 -5.14 1.47 -5.15
CA VAL A 65 -4.34 1.40 -6.37
C VAL A 65 -3.19 0.42 -6.17
N PHE A 66 -3.06 -0.50 -7.11
CA PHE A 66 -1.90 -1.38 -7.24
C PHE A 66 -1.04 -0.88 -8.42
N TYR A 67 0.28 -0.80 -8.23
CA TYR A 67 1.19 -0.13 -9.18
C TYR A 67 1.29 -0.83 -10.55
N GLU A 68 0.89 -2.11 -10.62
CA GLU A 68 0.90 -2.90 -11.85
C GLU A 68 -0.51 -3.15 -12.38
N LYS A 69 -0.62 -3.34 -13.70
CA LYS A 69 -1.85 -3.86 -14.32
C LYS A 69 -1.97 -5.35 -14.00
N PRO A 70 -2.93 -5.78 -13.16
CA PRO A 70 -2.99 -7.16 -12.69
C PRO A 70 -3.09 -8.16 -13.86
N PHE A 71 -3.91 -7.83 -14.86
CA PHE A 71 -4.22 -8.72 -15.98
C PHE A 71 -3.03 -9.02 -16.91
N LEU A 72 -2.18 -8.03 -17.21
CA LEU A 72 -0.98 -8.25 -18.04
C LEU A 72 0.06 -9.16 -17.36
N LYS A 73 0.01 -9.28 -16.02
CA LYS A 73 0.84 -10.19 -15.25
C LYS A 73 0.28 -11.61 -15.24
N PHE A 74 -1.05 -11.76 -15.19
CA PHE A 74 -1.72 -13.06 -15.24
C PHE A 74 -1.68 -13.72 -16.64
N GLU A 75 -1.65 -12.94 -17.73
CA GLU A 75 -1.55 -13.47 -19.10
C GLU A 75 -0.17 -14.06 -19.47
N ARG A 76 0.84 -13.93 -18.60
CA ARG A 76 2.22 -14.41 -18.84
C ARG A 76 2.55 -15.73 -18.15
N LEU A 77 1.58 -16.35 -17.49
CA LEU A 77 1.61 -17.72 -16.96
C LEU A 77 0.86 -18.65 -17.91
#